data_AF-A0A662RZ30-F1
#
_entry.id   AF-A0A662RZ30-F1
#
_cell.length_a   1.000
_cell.length_b   1.000
_cell.length_c   1.000
_cell.angle_alpha   90.00
_cell.angle_beta   90.00
_cell.angle_gamma   90.00
#
_symmetry.space_group_name_H-M   'P 1'
#
loop_
_entity.id
_entity.type
_entity.pdbx_description
1 polymer ?
#
loop_
_entity_poly.entity_id
_entity_poly.type
_entity_poly.pdbx_seq_one_letter_code
_entity_poly.pdbx_strand_id
1 'polypeptide(L)'
;MLTLEEAADFHGHLGPFLTIGYLAGEIAREVLKPEGIHDLRAIVNVPLKTPFSCIIDGVQCSSGCTLGKLNIEVKDSEQPFIVFESRDGRRVELQVKGEVVEKCLKLDMEEAVRWLLSLKREDIFEVSTQLG
;
A
#
# COMPACT_ATOMS: atom_id res chain seq x y z
N MET A 1 -3.05 4.33 -13.10
CA MET A 1 -3.54 4.55 -11.72
C MET A 1 -3.26 5.99 -11.37
N LEU A 2 -3.80 6.51 -10.26
CA LEU A 2 -3.53 7.88 -9.86
C LEU A 2 -2.02 8.07 -9.65
N THR A 3 -1.52 9.27 -9.86
CA THR A 3 -0.18 9.66 -9.40
C THR A 3 -0.18 9.80 -7.87
N LEU A 4 1.00 9.87 -7.25
CA LEU A 4 1.09 10.10 -5.81
C LEU A 4 0.54 11.48 -5.40
N GLU A 5 0.64 12.49 -6.27
CA GLU A 5 0.05 13.82 -6.07
C GLU A 5 -1.48 13.75 -6.11
N GLU A 6 -2.05 13.09 -7.12
CA GLU A 6 -3.50 12.86 -7.19
C GLU A 6 -4.01 12.00 -6.01
N ALA A 7 -3.20 11.07 -5.51
CA ALA A 7 -3.52 10.30 -4.30
C ALA A 7 -3.55 11.21 -3.05
N ALA A 8 -2.64 12.17 -2.96
CA ALA A 8 -2.64 13.18 -1.92
C ALA A 8 -3.87 14.09 -2.01
N ASP A 9 -4.27 14.49 -3.22
CA ASP A 9 -5.50 15.27 -3.44
C ASP A 9 -6.76 14.49 -3.04
N PHE A 10 -6.82 13.19 -3.40
CA PHE A 10 -7.90 12.30 -2.99
C PHE A 10 -7.99 12.17 -1.46
N HIS A 11 -6.85 12.00 -0.81
CA HIS A 11 -6.76 11.81 0.64
C HIS A 11 -6.90 13.12 1.44
N GLY A 12 -6.53 14.25 0.83
CA GLY A 12 -6.50 15.58 1.43
C GLY A 12 -5.11 16.04 1.93
N HIS A 13 -4.08 15.18 1.89
CA HIS A 13 -2.68 15.56 2.10
C HIS A 13 -1.73 14.42 1.70
N LEU A 14 -0.44 14.75 1.51
CA LEU A 14 0.62 13.76 1.29
C LEU A 14 1.26 13.36 2.62
N GLY A 15 0.88 12.18 3.14
CA GLY A 15 1.40 11.63 4.40
C GLY A 15 2.21 10.35 4.20
N PRO A 16 3.08 9.96 5.16
CA PRO A 16 3.94 8.79 5.02
C PRO A 16 3.14 7.48 4.90
N PHE A 17 2.04 7.33 5.64
CA PHE A 17 1.21 6.14 5.58
C PHE A 17 0.40 6.04 4.28
N LEU A 18 -0.04 7.17 3.70
CA LEU A 18 -0.59 7.20 2.34
C LEU A 18 0.47 6.71 1.33
N THR A 19 1.68 7.25 1.41
CA THR A 19 2.81 6.88 0.54
C THR A 19 3.15 5.39 0.64
N ILE A 20 3.16 4.80 1.84
CA ILE A 20 3.39 3.35 2.01
C ILE A 20 2.33 2.54 1.26
N GLY A 21 1.04 2.87 1.42
CA GLY A 21 -0.04 2.20 0.69
C GLY A 21 0.07 2.37 -0.82
N TYR A 22 0.43 3.57 -1.27
CA TYR A 22 0.63 3.88 -2.68
C TYR A 22 1.75 3.02 -3.28
N LEU A 23 2.92 2.98 -2.65
CA LEU A 23 4.05 2.16 -3.10
C LEU A 23 3.71 0.67 -3.11
N ALA A 24 2.93 0.18 -2.13
CA ALA A 24 2.50 -1.21 -2.10
C ALA A 24 1.65 -1.59 -3.32
N GLY A 25 0.71 -0.73 -3.73
CA GLY A 25 -0.09 -0.97 -4.93
C GLY A 25 0.69 -0.84 -6.23
N GLU A 26 1.72 0.01 -6.30
CA GLU A 26 2.65 0.04 -7.45
C GLU A 26 3.40 -1.30 -7.58
N ILE A 27 4.00 -1.78 -6.49
CA ILE A 27 4.69 -3.08 -6.46
C ILE A 27 3.75 -4.20 -6.92
N ALA A 28 2.51 -4.21 -6.45
CA ALA A 28 1.53 -5.21 -6.83
C ALA A 28 1.26 -5.24 -8.34
N ARG A 29 1.12 -4.06 -8.97
CA ARG A 29 0.87 -3.96 -10.41
C ARG A 29 2.11 -4.33 -11.23
N GLU A 30 3.30 -3.97 -10.77
CA GLU A 30 4.56 -4.36 -11.42
C GLU A 30 4.77 -5.88 -11.41
N VAL A 31 4.50 -6.52 -10.27
CA VAL A 31 4.70 -7.97 -10.08
C VAL A 31 3.61 -8.79 -10.77
N LEU A 32 2.34 -8.45 -10.53
CA LEU A 32 1.20 -9.26 -10.98
C LEU A 32 0.73 -8.91 -12.39
N LYS A 33 1.11 -7.74 -12.93
CA LYS A 33 0.80 -7.30 -14.31
C LYS A 33 -0.68 -7.52 -14.70
N PRO A 34 -1.65 -6.93 -13.95
CA PRO A 34 -3.07 -7.07 -14.27
C PRO A 34 -3.41 -6.43 -15.62
N GLU A 35 -4.28 -7.09 -16.39
CA GLU A 35 -4.72 -6.61 -17.70
C GLU A 35 -5.98 -5.72 -17.58
N GLY A 36 -6.84 -6.02 -16.60
CA GLY A 36 -8.13 -5.38 -16.35
C GLY A 36 -8.29 -4.75 -14.96
N ILE A 37 -9.34 -3.93 -14.83
CA ILE A 37 -9.63 -3.16 -13.61
C ILE A 37 -10.21 -4.00 -12.44
N HIS A 38 -10.52 -5.27 -12.69
CA HIS A 38 -11.04 -6.23 -11.70
C HIS A 38 -10.13 -7.46 -11.54
N ASP A 39 -8.89 -7.37 -12.04
CA ASP A 39 -7.98 -8.51 -12.05
C ASP A 39 -7.25 -8.69 -10.73
N LEU A 40 -7.13 -7.63 -9.94
CA LEU A 40 -6.55 -7.68 -8.61
C LEU A 40 -7.62 -7.65 -7.53
N ARG A 41 -7.34 -8.37 -6.45
CA ARG A 41 -7.94 -8.21 -5.13
C ARG A 41 -6.86 -7.81 -4.13
N ALA A 42 -7.23 -7.03 -3.12
CA ALA A 42 -6.37 -6.65 -2.03
C ALA A 42 -6.97 -7.03 -0.66
N ILE A 43 -6.12 -7.45 0.27
CA ILE A 43 -6.44 -7.53 1.69
C ILE A 43 -5.46 -6.63 2.43
N VAL A 44 -5.97 -5.58 3.06
CA VAL A 44 -5.16 -4.58 3.79
C VAL A 44 -5.38 -4.79 5.28
N ASN A 45 -4.34 -5.29 5.96
CA ASN A 45 -4.33 -5.50 7.40
C ASN A 45 -3.58 -4.33 8.04
N VAL A 46 -4.26 -3.47 8.78
CA VAL A 46 -3.67 -2.29 9.44
C VAL A 46 -4.42 -1.98 10.73
N PRO A 47 -3.80 -1.26 11.69
CA PRO A 47 -4.57 -0.69 12.78
C PRO A 47 -5.66 0.22 12.22
N LEU A 48 -6.93 0.00 12.59
CA LEU A 48 -8.06 0.81 12.11
C LEU A 48 -8.16 2.17 12.83
N LYS A 49 -7.06 2.93 12.81
CA LYS A 49 -6.94 4.28 13.36
C LYS A 49 -5.89 5.07 12.59
N THR A 50 -6.02 6.38 12.59
CA THR A 50 -4.98 7.27 12.04
C THR A 50 -3.69 7.20 12.86
N PRO A 51 -2.52 7.32 12.21
CA PRO A 51 -2.34 7.53 10.78
C PRO A 51 -2.29 6.24 9.94
N PHE A 52 -2.35 5.05 10.54
CA PHE A 52 -2.16 3.76 9.83
C PHE A 52 -3.21 3.49 8.75
N SER A 53 -4.47 3.83 9.02
CA SER A 53 -5.56 3.61 8.08
C SER A 53 -5.41 4.40 6.76
N CYS A 54 -4.57 5.43 6.70
CA CYS A 54 -4.25 6.15 5.45
C CYS A 54 -3.60 5.26 4.39
N ILE A 55 -2.99 4.13 4.78
CA ILE A 55 -2.48 3.10 3.86
C ILE A 55 -3.60 2.61 2.92
N ILE A 56 -4.84 2.49 3.42
CA ILE A 56 -5.96 1.98 2.65
C ILE A 56 -6.18 2.85 1.41
N ASP A 57 -6.19 4.18 1.57
CA ASP A 57 -6.36 5.11 0.45
C ASP A 57 -5.22 5.01 -0.55
N GLY A 58 -3.98 4.92 -0.06
CA GLY A 58 -2.81 4.73 -0.93
C GLY A 58 -2.94 3.47 -1.80
N VAL A 59 -3.33 2.36 -1.18
CA VAL A 59 -3.60 1.09 -1.89
C VAL A 59 -4.70 1.28 -2.93
N GLN A 60 -5.80 1.97 -2.60
CA GLN A 60 -6.89 2.22 -3.55
C GLN A 60 -6.41 3.02 -4.77
N CYS A 61 -5.64 4.08 -4.53
CA CYS A 61 -5.15 5.00 -5.57
C CYS A 61 -4.19 4.33 -6.56
N SER A 62 -3.30 3.44 -6.09
CA SER A 62 -2.23 2.88 -6.92
C SER A 62 -2.46 1.45 -7.42
N SER A 63 -3.30 0.64 -6.77
CA SER A 63 -3.52 -0.76 -7.18
C SER A 63 -4.71 -0.92 -8.13
N GLY A 64 -5.72 -0.06 -7.98
CA GLY A 64 -7.05 -0.27 -8.57
C GLY A 64 -7.91 -1.24 -7.77
N CYS A 65 -7.59 -1.58 -6.53
CA CYS A 65 -8.48 -2.28 -5.62
C CYS A 65 -9.24 -1.25 -4.78
N THR A 66 -10.55 -1.11 -4.94
CA THR A 66 -11.33 -0.05 -4.27
C THR A 66 -12.54 -0.61 -3.54
N LEU A 67 -12.96 0.08 -2.47
CA LEU A 67 -14.11 -0.31 -1.66
C LEU A 67 -15.37 -0.41 -2.53
N GLY A 68 -15.59 0.58 -3.40
CA GLY A 68 -16.75 0.60 -4.30
C GLY A 68 -16.75 -0.54 -5.34
N LYS A 69 -15.58 -1.08 -5.70
CA LYS A 69 -15.46 -2.25 -6.60
C LYS A 69 -15.51 -3.59 -5.86
N LEU A 70 -15.60 -3.56 -4.53
CA LEU A 70 -15.64 -4.74 -3.67
C LEU A 70 -14.45 -5.70 -3.90
N ASN A 71 -13.31 -5.18 -4.33
CA ASN A 71 -12.08 -5.95 -4.54
C ASN A 71 -10.96 -5.53 -3.58
N ILE A 72 -11.31 -4.87 -2.48
CA ILE A 72 -10.44 -4.63 -1.32
C ILE A 72 -11.18 -5.06 -0.05
N GLU A 73 -10.50 -5.80 0.80
CA GLU A 73 -10.93 -6.14 2.15
C GLU A 73 -10.01 -5.44 3.15
N VAL A 74 -10.56 -4.84 4.20
CA VAL A 74 -9.79 -4.16 5.25
C VAL A 74 -9.96 -4.94 6.55
N LYS A 75 -8.85 -5.25 7.22
CA LYS A 75 -8.81 -6.00 8.47
C LYS A 75 -8.04 -5.24 9.54
N ASP A 76 -8.54 -5.28 10.77
CA ASP A 76 -7.80 -4.76 11.92
C ASP A 76 -6.61 -5.67 12.22
N SER A 77 -5.45 -5.06 12.46
CA SER A 77 -4.19 -5.74 12.73
C SER A 77 -3.26 -4.81 13.49
N GLU A 78 -2.36 -5.34 14.32
CA GLU A 78 -1.37 -4.51 15.01
C GLU A 78 -0.31 -3.94 14.06
N GLN A 79 0.01 -4.66 12.99
CA GLN A 79 1.06 -4.29 12.04
C GLN A 79 0.52 -4.19 10.61
N PRO A 80 1.01 -3.23 9.81
CA PRO A 80 0.64 -3.11 8.41
C PRO A 80 1.15 -4.28 7.55
N PHE A 81 0.22 -5.03 6.98
CA PHE A 81 0.47 -6.16 6.08
C PHE A 81 -0.54 -6.16 4.94
N ILE A 82 -0.04 -6.19 3.70
CA ILE A 82 -0.88 -6.03 2.51
C ILE A 82 -0.68 -7.24 1.59
N VAL A 83 -1.78 -7.82 1.16
CA VAL A 83 -1.80 -8.94 0.21
C VAL A 83 -2.49 -8.50 -1.05
N PHE A 84 -1.89 -8.80 -2.20
CA PHE A 84 -2.55 -8.70 -3.50
C PHE A 84 -2.57 -10.06 -4.19
N GLU A 85 -3.70 -10.37 -4.82
CA GLU A 85 -3.91 -11.60 -5.57
C GLU A 85 -4.52 -11.28 -6.94
N SER A 86 -3.97 -11.87 -7.99
CA SER A 86 -4.54 -11.81 -9.33
C SER A 86 -5.51 -12.96 -9.58
N ARG A 87 -6.41 -12.79 -10.54
CA ARG A 87 -7.43 -13.81 -10.91
C ARG A 87 -6.89 -15.19 -11.26
N ASP A 88 -5.65 -15.27 -11.74
CA ASP A 88 -4.97 -16.52 -12.09
C ASP A 88 -4.23 -17.15 -10.90
N GLY A 89 -4.42 -16.63 -9.68
CA GLY A 89 -3.89 -17.19 -8.44
C GLY A 89 -2.48 -16.73 -8.09
N ARG A 90 -1.87 -15.83 -8.88
CA ARG A 90 -0.57 -15.24 -8.50
C ARG A 90 -0.77 -14.25 -7.36
N ARG A 91 0.19 -14.18 -6.45
CA ARG A 91 0.08 -13.44 -5.20
C ARG A 91 1.37 -12.71 -4.87
N VAL A 92 1.22 -11.53 -4.28
CA VAL A 92 2.32 -10.81 -3.61
C VAL A 92 1.87 -10.37 -2.22
N GLU A 93 2.75 -10.58 -1.26
CA GLU A 93 2.58 -10.26 0.14
C GLU A 93 3.64 -9.23 0.55
N LEU A 94 3.20 -8.17 1.22
CA LEU A 94 4.01 -7.02 1.57
C LEU A 94 3.85 -6.74 3.06
N GLN A 95 4.85 -7.13 3.84
CA GLN A 95 4.94 -6.75 5.25
C GLN A 95 5.72 -5.43 5.35
N VAL A 96 5.11 -4.39 5.93
CA VAL A 96 5.84 -3.15 6.20
C VAL A 96 6.78 -3.42 7.36
N LYS A 97 8.06 -3.10 7.18
CA LYS A 97 9.06 -3.33 8.22
C LYS A 97 8.79 -2.46 9.46
N GLY A 98 8.96 -3.04 10.64
CA GLY A 98 8.63 -2.38 11.91
C GLY A 98 9.42 -1.09 12.12
N GLU A 99 10.72 -1.10 11.79
CA GLU A 99 11.58 0.08 11.88
C GLU A 99 11.13 1.22 10.97
N VAL A 100 10.46 0.90 9.85
CA VAL A 100 9.92 1.90 8.94
C VAL A 100 8.70 2.58 9.53
N VAL A 101 7.79 1.78 10.10
CA VAL A 101 6.62 2.29 10.82
C VAL A 101 7.06 3.19 11.98
N GLU A 102 7.98 2.72 12.82
CA GLU A 102 8.48 3.50 13.96
C GLU A 102 9.10 4.83 13.53
N LYS A 103 9.88 4.84 12.46
CA LYS A 103 10.55 6.04 11.99
C LYS A 103 9.55 7.04 11.40
N CYS A 104 8.55 6.57 10.66
CA CYS A 104 7.47 7.43 10.15
C CYS A 104 6.66 8.09 11.27
N LEU A 105 6.49 7.43 12.42
CA LEU A 105 5.77 7.98 13.58
C LEU A 105 6.58 9.02 14.36
N LYS A 106 7.91 9.01 14.22
CA LYS A 106 8.83 9.90 14.97
C LYS A 106 9.22 11.15 14.18
N LEU A 107 9.26 11.06 12.85
CA LEU A 107 9.63 12.16 11.97
C LEU A 107 8.45 13.13 11.77
N ASP A 108 8.78 14.37 11.40
CA ASP A 108 7.79 15.27 10.81
C ASP A 108 7.23 14.66 9.51
N MET A 109 5.99 15.02 9.16
CA MET A 109 5.27 14.43 8.03
C MET A 109 6.04 14.60 6.71
N GLU A 110 6.54 15.80 6.41
CA GLU A 110 7.24 16.07 5.15
C GLU A 110 8.61 15.37 5.12
N GLU A 111 9.28 15.30 6.27
CA GLU A 111 10.54 14.57 6.42
C GLU A 111 10.36 13.07 6.24
N ALA A 112 9.30 12.50 6.81
CA ALA A 112 8.96 11.08 6.69
C ALA A 112 8.68 10.70 5.23
N VAL A 113 7.91 11.53 4.50
CA VAL A 113 7.62 11.31 3.08
C VAL A 113 8.90 11.37 2.24
N ARG A 114 9.72 12.42 2.40
CA ARG A 114 11.00 12.54 1.66
C ARG A 114 11.93 11.36 1.95
N TRP A 115 12.01 10.94 3.21
CA TRP A 115 12.80 9.79 3.61
C TRP A 115 12.27 8.51 2.94
N LEU A 116 10.97 8.20 3.04
CA LEU A 116 10.35 7.04 2.38
C LEU A 116 10.65 6.99 0.87
N LEU A 117 10.46 8.12 0.17
CA LEU A 117 10.66 8.18 -1.29
C LEU A 117 12.14 8.02 -1.70
N SER A 118 13.08 8.23 -0.78
CA SER A 118 14.51 7.99 -1.01
C SER A 118 14.92 6.52 -0.90
N LEU A 119 14.07 5.67 -0.31
CA LEU A 119 14.37 4.28 -0.05
C LEU A 119 14.11 3.38 -1.27
N LYS A 120 14.80 2.23 -1.29
CA LYS A 120 14.39 1.14 -2.16
C LYS A 120 13.19 0.43 -1.54
N ARG A 121 12.47 -0.31 -2.39
CA ARG A 121 11.21 -0.98 -2.01
C ARG A 121 11.48 -2.10 -1.01
N GLU A 122 12.60 -2.79 -1.19
CA GLU A 122 13.15 -3.80 -0.27
C GLU A 122 13.56 -3.25 1.11
N ASP A 123 13.79 -1.94 1.23
CA ASP A 123 14.07 -1.30 2.52
C ASP A 123 12.78 -0.93 3.26
N ILE A 124 11.64 -0.87 2.56
CA ILE A 124 10.32 -0.53 3.11
C ILE A 124 9.54 -1.80 3.47
N PHE A 125 9.60 -2.81 2.58
CA PHE A 125 8.80 -4.02 2.66
C PHE A 125 9.67 -5.27 2.71
N GLU A 126 9.22 -6.26 3.48
CA GLU A 126 9.53 -7.66 3.19
C GLU A 126 8.52 -8.16 2.16
N VAL A 127 9.02 -8.61 1.00
CA VAL A 127 8.21 -9.00 -0.15
C VAL A 127 8.29 -10.50 -0.34
N SER A 128 7.13 -11.17 -0.40
CA SER A 128 7.00 -12.58 -0.76
C SER A 128 6.07 -12.72 -1.96
N THR A 129 6.41 -13.60 -2.90
CA THR A 129 5.63 -13.82 -4.13
C THR A 129 5.32 -15.30 -4.34
N GLN A 130 4.16 -15.57 -4.93
CA GLN A 130 3.75 -16.88 -5.42
C GLN A 130 3.22 -16.69 -6.83
N LEU A 131 4.00 -17.05 -7.85
CA LEU A 131 3.71 -16.67 -9.24
C LEU A 131 3.21 -17.81 -10.14
N GLY A 132 2.97 -19.00 -9.57
CA GLY A 132 2.61 -20.20 -10.32
C GLY A 132 3.80 -20.94 -10.90
#